data_AF-A0A1S3T2D5-F1
#
_entry.id   AF-A0A1S3T2D5-F1
#
_cell.length_a   1.000
_cell.length_b   1.000
_cell.length_c   1.000
_cell.angle_alpha   90.00
_cell.angle_beta   90.00
_cell.angle_gamma   90.00
#
_symmetry.space_group_name_H-M   'P 1'
#
loop_
_entity.id
_entity.type
_entity.pdbx_description
1 polymer ?
#
loop_
_entity_poly.entity_id
_entity_poly.type
_entity_poly.pdbx_seq_one_letter_code
_entity_poly.pdbx_strand_id
1 'polypeptide(L)'
;MGCCYSRENENTEQDPDVYKPLIPHPNPDSKPLNSTEWSSASVPSARTDEQALLTSILFKTALNIIDVSAADSQGMEQHEYMDKARQYSTKLALLSNSLSQKKPLPLPSLTSQPHQVLASDLVPYSDVQQVNARTHARTPGV
;
A
#
# COMPACT_ATOMS: atom_id res chain seq x y z
N MET A 1 28.91 -10.64 -21.33
CA MET A 1 28.37 -11.99 -21.11
C MET A 1 26.88 -11.85 -20.87
N GLY A 2 26.13 -11.69 -21.95
CA GLY A 2 24.67 -11.60 -21.92
C GLY A 2 24.06 -12.99 -22.09
N CYS A 3 22.89 -13.19 -21.52
CA CYS A 3 21.93 -14.22 -21.90
C CYS A 3 20.52 -13.71 -21.54
N CYS A 4 19.82 -13.19 -22.54
CA CYS A 4 18.37 -13.03 -22.54
C CYS A 4 17.73 -14.41 -22.75
N TYR A 5 16.66 -14.73 -22.02
CA TYR A 5 15.86 -15.93 -22.27
C TYR A 5 14.43 -15.50 -22.62
N SER A 6 14.15 -15.41 -23.91
CA SER A 6 12.80 -15.36 -24.46
C SER A 6 12.32 -16.79 -24.63
N ARG A 7 11.25 -17.19 -23.93
CA ARG A 7 10.50 -18.40 -24.28
C ARG A 7 9.34 -17.98 -25.16
N GLU A 8 9.50 -18.21 -26.45
CA GLU A 8 8.40 -18.30 -27.39
C GLU A 8 7.55 -19.54 -27.03
N ASN A 9 6.25 -19.34 -26.87
CA ASN A 9 5.28 -20.41 -27.03
C ASN A 9 4.11 -19.78 -27.77
N GLU A 10 4.16 -19.95 -29.09
CA GLU A 10 3.01 -19.79 -29.97
C GLU A 10 1.90 -20.70 -29.45
N ASN A 11 0.74 -20.12 -29.14
CA ASN A 11 -0.52 -20.83 -29.26
C ASN A 11 -1.51 -19.88 -29.90
N THR A 12 -1.69 -20.11 -31.18
CA THR A 12 -2.57 -19.43 -32.11
C THR A 12 -4.01 -19.69 -31.70
N GLU A 13 -4.64 -18.76 -30.98
CA GLU A 13 -6.10 -18.63 -30.95
C GLU A 13 -6.43 -17.14 -31.10
N GLN A 14 -6.47 -16.69 -32.36
CA GLN A 14 -7.05 -15.40 -32.70
C GLN A 14 -8.56 -15.48 -32.43
N ASP A 15 -8.97 -14.99 -31.26
CA ASP A 15 -10.36 -14.67 -30.97
C ASP A 15 -10.82 -13.54 -31.92
N PRO A 16 -11.78 -13.79 -32.83
CA PRO A 16 -12.22 -12.81 -33.81
C PRO A 16 -13.02 -11.64 -33.20
N ASP A 17 -13.32 -11.65 -31.90
CA ASP A 17 -14.07 -10.59 -31.22
C ASP A 17 -13.21 -9.47 -30.60
N VAL A 18 -11.87 -9.56 -30.65
CA VAL A 18 -10.97 -8.54 -30.06
C VAL A 18 -10.78 -7.31 -30.96
N TYR A 19 -11.20 -7.36 -32.22
CA TYR A 19 -11.07 -6.25 -33.20
C TYR A 19 -12.38 -5.52 -33.48
N LYS A 20 -13.32 -5.47 -32.53
CA LYS A 20 -14.50 -4.59 -32.63
C LYS A 20 -14.17 -3.21 -32.05
N PRO A 21 -14.16 -2.14 -32.87
CA PRO A 21 -14.07 -0.77 -32.37
C PRO A 21 -15.33 -0.46 -31.54
N LEU A 22 -15.15 -0.10 -30.27
CA LEU A 22 -16.26 0.20 -29.34
C LEU A 22 -16.88 1.60 -29.54
N ILE A 23 -16.54 2.30 -30.62
CA ILE A 23 -17.00 3.67 -30.87
C ILE A 23 -17.42 3.80 -32.34
N PRO A 24 -18.71 4.07 -32.64
CA PRO A 24 -19.12 4.49 -33.96
C PRO A 24 -18.48 5.85 -34.27
N HIS A 25 -17.68 5.95 -35.33
CA HIS A 25 -17.08 7.20 -35.76
C HIS A 25 -18.16 8.27 -36.03
N PRO A 26 -18.18 9.41 -35.34
CA PRO A 26 -18.93 10.55 -35.81
C PRO A 26 -17.97 11.41 -36.63
N ASN A 27 -17.97 11.22 -37.95
CA ASN A 27 -17.50 12.27 -38.83
C ASN A 27 -18.65 12.67 -39.75
N PRO A 28 -19.39 13.75 -39.45
CA PRO A 28 -20.02 14.55 -40.47
C PRO A 28 -19.05 15.67 -40.87
N ASP A 29 -18.69 15.67 -42.14
CA ASP A 29 -17.99 16.77 -42.80
C ASP A 29 -18.62 18.13 -42.47
N SER A 30 -17.85 19.04 -41.87
CA SER A 30 -18.05 20.48 -42.07
C SER A 30 -16.79 21.27 -41.67
N LYS A 31 -16.10 21.81 -42.67
CA LYS A 31 -15.09 22.87 -42.55
C LYS A 31 -15.78 24.22 -42.84
N PRO A 32 -15.12 25.37 -42.62
CA PRO A 32 -14.82 26.09 -41.37
C PRO A 32 -15.66 27.38 -41.25
N LEU A 33 -15.79 27.98 -40.07
CA LEU A 33 -16.03 29.43 -39.98
C LEU A 33 -15.41 30.04 -38.72
N ASN A 34 -14.43 30.88 -38.96
CA ASN A 34 -13.92 31.90 -38.05
C ASN A 34 -15.08 32.77 -37.51
N SER A 35 -14.95 33.25 -36.26
CA SER A 35 -15.38 34.57 -35.80
C SER A 35 -16.27 34.59 -34.53
N THR A 36 -15.77 35.38 -33.57
CA THR A 36 -16.53 36.20 -32.62
C THR A 36 -16.93 35.59 -31.26
N GLU A 37 -16.08 35.94 -30.26
CA GLU A 37 -16.50 36.58 -29.01
C GLU A 37 -17.35 35.78 -28.01
N TRP A 38 -16.69 35.02 -27.14
CA TRP A 38 -17.24 34.64 -25.83
C TRP A 38 -16.54 35.45 -24.73
N SER A 39 -16.64 36.78 -24.83
CA SER A 39 -16.44 37.69 -23.71
C SER A 39 -17.81 37.98 -23.09
N SER A 40 -18.35 37.02 -22.35
CA SER A 40 -19.57 37.23 -21.56
C SER A 40 -19.21 37.55 -20.12
N ALA A 41 -19.30 38.84 -19.82
CA ALA A 41 -19.65 39.50 -18.56
C ALA A 41 -19.23 38.85 -17.23
N SER A 42 -18.50 39.64 -16.46
CA SER A 42 -18.03 39.44 -15.09
C SER A 42 -19.12 39.00 -14.09
N VAL A 43 -18.95 37.81 -13.51
CA VAL A 43 -19.21 37.57 -12.09
C VAL A 43 -17.93 36.99 -11.48
N PRO A 44 -17.11 37.79 -10.77
CA PRO A 44 -15.79 37.34 -10.28
C PRO A 44 -15.86 36.27 -9.18
N SER A 45 -16.97 36.22 -8.43
CA SER A 45 -17.06 35.43 -7.20
C SER A 45 -17.33 33.94 -7.44
N ALA A 46 -18.15 33.58 -8.44
CA ALA A 46 -18.51 32.18 -8.71
C ALA A 46 -17.43 31.44 -9.51
N ARG A 47 -16.68 32.15 -10.37
CA ARG A 47 -15.58 31.56 -11.15
C ARG A 47 -14.43 31.04 -10.30
N THR A 48 -14.20 31.67 -9.15
CA THR A 48 -13.14 31.27 -8.23
C THR A 48 -13.45 29.90 -7.59
N ASP A 49 -14.71 29.61 -7.28
CA ASP A 49 -15.14 28.34 -6.71
C ASP A 49 -15.09 27.20 -7.74
N GLU A 50 -15.60 27.45 -8.96
CA GLU A 50 -15.48 26.50 -10.08
C GLU A 50 -14.02 26.18 -10.41
N GLN A 51 -13.15 27.20 -10.42
CA GLN A 51 -11.72 26.99 -10.65
C GLN A 51 -11.07 26.22 -9.50
N ALA A 52 -11.43 26.50 -8.24
CA ALA A 52 -10.95 25.75 -7.08
C ALA A 52 -11.43 24.29 -7.08
N LEU A 53 -12.67 24.03 -7.51
CA LEU A 53 -13.22 22.69 -7.70
C LEU A 53 -12.43 21.93 -8.76
N LEU A 54 -12.16 22.54 -9.92
CA LEU A 54 -11.33 21.95 -10.97
C LEU A 54 -9.91 21.67 -10.48
N THR A 55 -9.28 22.60 -9.74
CA THR A 55 -7.96 22.37 -9.12
C THR A 55 -8.00 21.21 -8.12
N SER A 56 -9.06 21.09 -7.31
CA SER A 56 -9.24 19.98 -6.38
C SER A 56 -9.40 18.65 -7.11
N ILE A 57 -10.20 18.61 -8.19
CA ILE A 57 -10.36 17.42 -9.03
C ILE A 57 -9.01 16.99 -9.61
N LEU A 58 -8.23 17.93 -10.17
CA LEU A 58 -6.91 17.65 -10.73
C LEU A 58 -5.94 17.15 -9.65
N PHE A 59 -5.88 17.81 -8.50
CA PHE A 59 -5.00 17.41 -7.39
C PHE A 59 -5.37 16.03 -6.85
N LYS A 60 -6.66 15.78 -6.62
CA LYS A 60 -7.16 14.49 -6.16
C LYS A 60 -6.87 13.38 -7.18
N THR A 61 -7.03 13.68 -8.46
CA THR A 61 -6.71 12.75 -9.55
C THR A 61 -5.21 12.45 -9.57
N ALA A 62 -4.35 13.45 -9.47
CA ALA A 62 -2.90 13.28 -9.44
C ALA A 62 -2.44 12.41 -8.25
N LEU A 63 -3.05 12.56 -7.07
CA LEU A 63 -2.76 11.71 -5.91
C LEU A 63 -3.24 10.26 -6.06
N ASN A 64 -4.29 10.02 -6.86
CA ASN A 64 -4.89 8.71 -7.03
C ASN A 64 -4.29 7.91 -8.20
N ILE A 65 -3.65 8.58 -9.16
CA ILE A 65 -2.94 7.91 -10.26
C ILE A 65 -1.67 7.26 -9.71
N ILE A 66 -1.42 6.01 -10.10
CA ILE A 66 -0.23 5.26 -9.72
C ILE A 66 0.86 5.53 -10.75
N ASP A 67 1.99 6.08 -10.31
CA ASP A 67 3.20 6.14 -11.12
C ASP A 67 3.89 4.77 -11.14
N VAL A 68 3.71 4.05 -12.23
CA VAL A 68 4.32 2.72 -12.44
C VAL A 68 5.83 2.77 -12.66
N SER A 69 6.41 3.95 -12.94
CA SER A 69 7.86 4.14 -13.11
C SER A 69 8.59 4.49 -11.81
N ALA A 70 7.84 4.79 -10.74
CA ALA A 70 8.42 5.25 -9.48
C ALA A 70 9.31 4.20 -8.78
N ALA A 71 9.22 2.92 -9.15
CA ALA A 71 10.05 1.85 -8.57
C ALA A 71 11.56 2.04 -8.83
N ASP A 72 11.93 2.68 -9.95
CA ASP A 72 13.32 2.92 -10.34
C ASP A 72 13.81 4.33 -9.97
N SER A 73 12.97 5.13 -9.28
CA SER A 73 13.39 6.45 -8.79
C SER A 73 14.62 6.26 -7.91
N GLN A 74 15.73 6.92 -8.25
CA GLN A 74 16.80 7.09 -7.27
C GLN A 74 16.16 7.71 -6.04
N GLY A 75 16.19 6.96 -4.94
CA GLY A 75 15.65 7.41 -3.68
C GLY A 75 16.33 8.70 -3.23
N MET A 76 16.01 9.10 -2.01
CA MET A 76 16.62 10.26 -1.37
C MET A 76 18.15 10.27 -1.49
N GLU A 77 18.76 11.42 -1.76
CA GLU A 77 20.21 11.51 -1.85
C GLU A 77 20.84 11.18 -0.49
N GLN A 78 22.03 10.57 -0.49
CA GLN A 78 22.68 10.12 0.74
C GLN A 78 22.88 11.28 1.74
N HIS A 79 23.27 12.45 1.24
CA HIS A 79 23.51 13.61 2.10
C HIS A 79 22.21 14.10 2.76
N GLU A 80 21.12 14.19 2.00
CA GLU A 80 19.81 14.55 2.53
C GLU A 80 19.34 13.52 3.57
N TYR A 81 19.56 12.21 3.32
CA TYR A 81 19.16 11.15 4.24
C TYR A 81 19.88 11.31 5.57
N MET A 82 21.19 11.56 5.51
CA MET A 82 22.02 11.75 6.71
C MET A 82 21.60 13.00 7.49
N ASP A 83 21.21 14.08 6.81
CA ASP A 83 20.65 15.27 7.45
C ASP A 83 19.30 14.99 8.14
N LYS A 84 18.38 14.29 7.48
CA LYS A 84 17.09 13.89 8.10
C LYS A 84 17.30 12.94 9.28
N ALA A 85 18.22 11.98 9.17
CA ALA A 85 18.55 11.06 10.26
C ALA A 85 19.07 11.82 11.49
N ARG A 86 19.97 12.80 11.28
CA ARG A 86 20.43 13.70 12.37
C ARG A 86 19.27 14.50 12.95
N GLN A 87 18.44 15.11 12.10
CA GLN A 87 17.31 15.91 12.54
C GLN A 87 16.32 15.10 13.40
N TYR A 88 15.96 13.89 12.98
CA TYR A 88 15.07 13.01 13.73
C TYR A 88 15.70 12.51 15.01
N SER A 89 16.99 12.20 15.01
CA SER A 89 17.72 11.82 16.22
C SER A 89 17.68 12.92 17.28
N THR A 90 17.93 14.17 16.88
CA THR A 90 17.85 15.33 17.79
C THR A 90 16.42 15.56 18.30
N LYS A 91 15.41 15.51 17.42
CA LYS A 91 14.00 15.64 17.82
C LYS A 91 13.60 14.54 18.80
N LEU A 92 14.00 13.30 18.53
CA LEU A 92 13.71 12.16 19.40
C LEU A 92 14.39 12.29 20.76
N ALA A 93 15.65 12.74 20.81
CA ALA A 93 16.35 12.97 22.07
C ALA A 93 15.65 14.02 22.95
N LEU A 94 15.20 15.12 22.35
CA LEU A 94 14.42 16.15 23.07
C LEU A 94 13.11 15.58 23.62
N LEU A 95 12.38 14.81 22.82
CA LEU A 95 11.12 14.18 23.24
C LEU A 95 11.35 13.09 24.29
N SER A 96 12.45 12.34 24.20
CA SER A 96 12.79 11.25 25.12
C SER A 96 12.99 11.71 26.56
N ASN A 97 13.33 12.98 26.79
CA ASN A 97 13.42 13.53 28.15
C ASN A 97 12.04 13.84 28.75
N SER A 98 11.04 14.09 27.90
CA SER A 98 9.64 14.32 28.32
C SER A 98 8.82 13.02 28.39
N LEU A 99 9.20 12.01 27.62
CA LEU A 99 8.51 10.74 27.54
C LEU A 99 9.16 9.74 28.50
N SER A 100 8.42 9.29 29.52
CA SER A 100 8.91 8.24 30.41
C SER A 100 9.27 7.00 29.60
N GLN A 101 10.57 6.69 29.50
CA GLN A 101 11.03 5.48 28.84
C GLN A 101 10.50 4.27 29.62
N LYS A 102 9.46 3.63 29.08
CA LYS A 102 8.92 2.40 29.65
C LYS A 102 9.95 1.30 29.43
N LYS A 103 10.67 0.95 30.49
CA LYS A 103 11.42 -0.30 30.55
C LYS A 103 10.45 -1.44 30.20
N PRO A 104 10.89 -2.47 29.47
CA PRO A 104 10.08 -3.67 29.28
C PRO A 104 9.57 -4.14 30.64
N LEU A 105 8.28 -4.42 30.73
CA LEU A 105 7.68 -4.87 31.97
C LEU A 105 8.34 -6.20 32.38
N PRO A 106 8.72 -6.39 33.65
CA PRO A 106 9.25 -7.68 34.09
C PRO A 106 8.20 -8.78 33.89
N LEU A 107 8.66 -10.00 33.68
CA LEU A 107 7.78 -11.16 33.62
C LEU A 107 6.97 -11.27 34.92
N PRO A 108 5.68 -11.65 34.85
CA PRO A 108 4.87 -11.83 36.04
C PRO A 108 5.44 -12.97 36.89
N SER A 109 5.48 -12.77 38.21
CA SER A 109 5.83 -13.85 39.14
C SER A 109 4.67 -14.84 39.22
N LEU A 110 4.89 -16.07 38.74
CA LEU A 110 3.88 -17.13 38.72
C LEU A 110 3.80 -17.90 40.04
N THR A 111 4.90 -17.96 40.80
CA THR A 111 4.99 -18.67 42.08
C THR A 111 6.13 -18.12 42.92
N SER A 112 5.97 -18.14 44.25
CA SER A 112 7.04 -17.87 45.21
C SER A 112 7.85 -19.12 45.58
N GLN A 113 7.40 -20.31 45.18
CA GLN A 113 8.04 -21.60 45.50
C GLN A 113 8.27 -22.42 44.23
N PRO A 114 9.24 -22.05 43.38
CA PRO A 114 9.47 -22.70 42.09
C PRO A 114 9.81 -24.19 42.25
N HIS A 115 10.62 -24.56 43.25
CA HIS A 115 10.98 -25.95 43.49
C HIS A 115 9.77 -26.83 43.82
N GLN A 116 8.81 -26.31 44.59
CA GLN A 116 7.60 -27.06 44.93
C GLN A 116 6.71 -27.26 43.69
N VAL A 117 6.51 -26.21 42.90
CA VAL A 117 5.70 -26.29 41.67
C VAL A 117 6.33 -27.22 40.65
N LEU A 118 7.65 -27.24 40.52
CA LEU A 118 8.35 -28.14 39.61
C LEU A 118 8.39 -29.60 40.09
N ALA A 119 8.26 -29.82 41.41
CA ALA A 119 8.21 -31.15 42.01
C ALA A 119 6.77 -31.68 42.20
N SER A 120 5.75 -30.92 41.80
CA SER A 120 4.37 -31.39 41.87
C SER A 120 4.10 -32.48 40.84
N ASP A 121 2.96 -33.14 40.98
CA ASP A 121 2.53 -34.16 40.03
C ASP A 121 2.52 -33.63 38.60
N LEU A 122 3.03 -34.46 37.68
CA LEU A 122 3.07 -34.15 36.27
C LEU A 122 1.67 -34.19 35.66
N VAL A 123 1.51 -33.56 34.50
CA VAL A 123 0.29 -33.70 33.70
C VAL A 123 0.07 -35.18 33.35
N PRO A 124 -1.11 -35.77 33.65
CA PRO A 124 -1.39 -37.16 33.33
C PRO A 124 -1.25 -37.44 31.83
N TYR A 125 -0.70 -38.62 31.50
CA TYR A 125 -0.49 -38.99 30.09
C TYR A 125 -1.79 -39.11 29.29
N SER A 126 -2.90 -39.45 29.95
CA SER A 126 -4.25 -39.47 29.34
C SER A 126 -4.61 -38.14 28.70
N ASP A 127 -4.24 -37.03 29.34
CA ASP A 127 -4.61 -35.69 28.90
C ASP A 127 -3.84 -35.33 27.64
N VAL A 128 -2.54 -35.67 27.59
CA VAL A 128 -1.70 -35.52 26.41
C VAL A 128 -2.24 -36.34 25.23
N GLN A 129 -2.62 -37.60 25.47
CA GLN A 129 -3.21 -38.47 24.44
C GLN A 129 -4.54 -37.94 23.92
N GLN A 130 -5.41 -37.45 24.80
CA GLN A 130 -6.68 -36.85 24.42
C GLN A 130 -6.49 -35.61 23.53
N VAL A 131 -5.52 -34.75 23.85
CA VAL A 131 -5.19 -33.57 23.02
C VAL A 131 -4.69 -34.02 21.65
N ASN A 132 -3.76 -34.97 21.60
CA ASN A 132 -3.20 -35.49 20.35
C ASN A 132 -4.26 -36.16 19.45
N ALA A 133 -5.16 -36.95 20.04
CA ALA A 133 -6.24 -37.58 19.28
C ALA A 133 -7.14 -36.52 18.61
N ARG A 134 -7.42 -35.42 19.30
CA ARG A 134 -8.24 -34.32 18.78
C ARG A 134 -7.51 -33.50 17.70
N THR A 135 -6.20 -33.33 17.80
CA THR A 135 -5.42 -32.64 16.75
C THR A 135 -5.29 -33.49 15.49
N HIS A 136 -5.10 -34.81 15.61
CA HIS A 136 -4.98 -35.72 14.47
C HIS A 136 -6.32 -36.09 13.82
N ALA A 137 -7.45 -36.06 14.54
CA ALA A 137 -8.77 -36.29 13.96
C ALA A 137 -9.27 -35.16 13.04
N ARG A 138 -8.52 -34.04 12.93
CA ARG A 138 -8.91 -32.84 12.16
C ARG A 138 -8.20 -32.70 10.80
N THR A 139 -7.47 -33.71 10.34
CA THR A 139 -7.07 -33.80 8.92
C THR A 139 -8.07 -34.66 8.16
N PRO A 140 -9.10 -34.08 7.52
CA PRO A 140 -9.89 -34.82 6.53
C PRO A 140 -8.94 -35.18 5.39
N GLY A 141 -8.82 -36.48 5.12
CA GLY A 141 -8.09 -37.00 3.97
C GLY A 141 -8.63 -36.38 2.68
N VAL A 142 -7.69 -35.96 1.83
CA VAL A 142 -7.88 -35.76 0.40
C VAL A 142 -8.13 -37.12 -0.26
#